data_AF-A0A2V9BM32-F1
#
_entry.id   AF-A0A2V9BM32-F1
#
_cell.length_a   1.000
_cell.length_b   1.000
_cell.length_c   1.000
_cell.angle_alpha   90.00
_cell.angle_beta   90.00
_cell.angle_gamma   90.00
#
_symmetry.space_group_name_H-M   'P 1'
#
loop_
_entity.id
_entity.type
_entity.pdbx_description
1 polymer ?
#
loop_
_entity_poly.entity_id
_entity_poly.type
_entity_poly.pdbx_seq_one_letter_code
_entity_poly.pdbx_strand_id
1 'polypeptide(L)'
;MAHSITLIASAYNFAPDFLWFPPLIEVLIAASIVYMALENIVGAGTVQRRWMMAFGFGMVHGFGFSFALRQSLRFAGSHLLTSLLSFNIGVELGQLLVLILLIPVLQLFFRYAVAERMGTIILSAIVAHTAWHWMLDRGARLRQFSFEWPALDAALLALVLRWLVLFMILGGLLWLIRMASQKWGGRSEAAGSRADARGTVMEKG
;
A
#
# COMPACT_ATOMS: atom_id res chain seq x y z
N MET A 1 5.50 9.77 2.11
CA MET A 1 5.49 9.31 0.70
C MET A 1 4.47 8.20 0.39
N ALA A 2 4.53 7.01 1.00
CA ALA A 2 3.57 5.93 0.68
C ALA A 2 2.10 6.29 0.99
N HIS A 3 1.86 7.09 2.02
CA HIS A 3 0.52 7.61 2.34
C HIS A 3 -0.06 8.53 1.26
N SER A 4 0.78 9.26 0.53
CA SER A 4 0.33 10.18 -0.52
C SER A 4 -0.29 9.42 -1.69
N ILE A 5 0.22 8.23 -2.00
CA ILE A 5 -0.31 7.36 -3.07
C ILE A 5 -1.76 6.96 -2.77
N THR A 6 -2.01 6.39 -1.59
CA THR A 6 -3.36 5.95 -1.18
C THR A 6 -4.32 7.11 -0.97
N LEU A 7 -3.81 8.26 -0.53
CA LEU A 7 -4.61 9.47 -0.35
C LEU A 7 -5.06 10.04 -1.71
N ILE A 8 -4.16 10.12 -2.68
CA ILE A 8 -4.47 10.52 -4.06
C ILE A 8 -5.44 9.50 -4.69
N ALA A 9 -5.18 8.20 -4.56
CA ALA A 9 -6.07 7.15 -5.07
C ALA A 9 -7.49 7.30 -4.51
N SER A 10 -7.61 7.57 -3.21
CA SER A 10 -8.89 7.86 -2.58
C SER A 10 -9.53 9.14 -3.11
N ALA A 11 -8.78 10.22 -3.34
CA ALA A 11 -9.31 11.47 -3.87
C ALA A 11 -9.87 11.35 -5.30
N TYR A 12 -9.34 10.43 -6.10
CA TYR A 12 -9.84 10.12 -7.46
C TYR A 12 -10.92 9.01 -7.48
N ASN A 13 -11.53 8.67 -6.33
CA ASN A 13 -12.54 7.61 -6.19
C ASN A 13 -12.05 6.20 -6.58
N PHE A 14 -10.75 5.91 -6.46
CA PHE A 14 -10.22 4.55 -6.59
C PHE A 14 -10.22 3.78 -5.27
N ALA A 15 -10.51 4.42 -4.14
CA ALA A 15 -10.65 3.71 -2.87
C ALA A 15 -11.99 2.96 -2.81
N PRO A 16 -12.04 1.78 -2.17
CA PRO A 16 -13.29 1.05 -1.98
C PRO A 16 -14.31 1.89 -1.19
N ASP A 17 -15.49 2.14 -1.75
CA ASP A 17 -16.56 2.93 -1.14
C ASP A 17 -17.47 2.11 -0.19
N PHE A 18 -16.99 0.95 0.27
CA PHE A 18 -17.75 0.11 1.19
C PHE A 18 -17.77 0.69 2.61
N LEU A 19 -18.91 0.61 3.29
CA LEU A 19 -19.07 1.14 4.65
C LEU A 19 -18.18 0.45 5.70
N TRP A 20 -17.78 -0.81 5.46
CA TRP A 20 -16.86 -1.56 6.32
C TRP A 20 -15.38 -1.17 6.12
N PHE A 21 -15.04 -0.48 5.02
CA PHE A 21 -13.65 -0.19 4.67
C PHE A 21 -13.00 0.83 5.62
N PRO A 22 -13.63 1.97 5.98
CA PRO A 22 -13.04 2.88 6.96
C PRO A 22 -12.79 2.26 8.35
N PRO A 23 -13.75 1.54 8.97
CA PRO A 23 -13.50 0.81 10.22
C PRO A 23 -12.35 -0.21 10.12
N LEU A 24 -12.23 -0.91 8.99
CA LEU A 24 -11.12 -1.84 8.74
C LEU A 24 -9.77 -1.11 8.76
N ILE A 25 -9.65 0.01 8.05
CA ILE A 25 -8.43 0.80 8.03
C ILE A 25 -8.09 1.32 9.43
N GLU A 26 -9.07 1.76 10.22
CA GLU A 26 -8.86 2.19 11.60
C GLU A 26 -8.34 1.05 12.50
N VAL A 27 -8.86 -0.18 12.34
CA VAL A 27 -8.33 -1.37 13.02
C VAL A 27 -6.89 -1.63 12.61
N LEU A 28 -6.56 -1.54 11.33
CA LEU A 28 -5.21 -1.77 10.82
C LEU A 28 -4.22 -0.70 11.32
N ILE A 29 -4.66 0.56 11.43
CA ILE A 29 -3.87 1.64 12.04
C ILE A 29 -3.59 1.32 13.51
N ALA A 30 -4.61 0.97 14.30
CA ALA A 30 -4.43 0.63 15.71
C ALA A 30 -3.53 -0.60 15.89
N ALA A 31 -3.72 -1.63 15.05
CA ALA A 31 -2.87 -2.82 15.03
C ALA A 31 -1.40 -2.50 14.71
N SER A 32 -1.13 -1.55 13.79
CA SER A 32 0.23 -1.10 13.48
C SER A 32 0.93 -0.46 14.68
N ILE A 33 0.18 0.30 15.50
CA ILE A 33 0.72 0.94 16.72
C ILE A 33 1.06 -0.12 17.77
N VAL A 34 0.16 -1.08 18.00
CA VAL A 34 0.42 -2.23 18.89
C VAL A 34 1.66 -2.99 18.43
N TYR A 35 1.74 -3.30 17.13
CA TYR A 35 2.87 -4.02 16.56
C TYR A 35 4.19 -3.27 16.77
N MET A 36 4.25 -1.96 16.50
CA MET A 36 5.46 -1.16 16.70
C MET A 36 5.86 -1.07 18.18
N ALA A 37 4.88 -0.97 19.08
CA ALA A 37 5.14 -0.96 20.51
C ALA A 37 5.74 -2.30 21.00
N LEU A 38 5.22 -3.43 20.50
CA LEU A 38 5.79 -4.76 20.79
C LEU A 38 7.20 -4.91 20.21
N GLU A 39 7.43 -4.45 18.98
CA GLU A 39 8.76 -4.48 18.36
C GLU A 39 9.78 -3.66 19.18
N ASN A 40 9.37 -2.51 19.72
CA ASN A 40 10.20 -1.70 20.62
C ASN A 40 10.50 -2.41 21.95
N ILE A 41 9.56 -3.18 22.50
CA ILE A 41 9.76 -3.93 23.76
C ILE A 41 10.74 -5.08 23.56
N VAL A 42 10.58 -5.84 22.47
CA VAL A 42 11.42 -7.02 22.18
C VAL A 42 12.81 -6.62 21.67
N GLY A 43 12.94 -5.46 21.02
CA GLY A 43 14.21 -4.96 20.49
C GLY A 43 14.70 -5.70 19.23
N ALA A 44 13.81 -6.37 18.50
CA ALA A 44 14.15 -7.31 17.43
C ALA A 44 14.14 -6.73 16.00
N GLY A 45 14.16 -5.41 15.82
CA GLY A 45 13.90 -4.81 14.51
C GLY A 45 15.06 -4.87 13.51
N THR A 46 15.06 -5.85 12.60
CA THR A 46 15.99 -5.92 11.45
C THR A 46 15.70 -4.85 10.39
N VAL A 47 16.73 -4.14 9.91
CA VAL A 47 16.62 -3.00 8.98
C VAL A 47 15.84 -3.32 7.69
N GLN A 48 16.00 -4.51 7.13
CA GLN A 48 15.37 -4.87 5.85
C GLN A 48 13.84 -5.00 5.94
N ARG A 49 13.33 -5.49 7.07
CA ARG A 49 11.88 -5.59 7.32
C ARG A 49 11.24 -4.20 7.52
N ARG A 50 12.01 -3.24 8.04
CA ARG A 50 11.53 -1.88 8.35
C ARG A 50 11.07 -1.11 7.12
N TRP A 51 11.73 -1.24 5.97
CA TRP A 51 11.32 -0.55 4.74
C TRP A 51 9.96 -1.03 4.23
N MET A 52 9.76 -2.35 4.21
CA MET A 52 8.48 -2.94 3.78
C MET A 52 7.36 -2.61 4.75
N MET A 53 7.64 -2.62 6.05
CA MET A 53 6.67 -2.21 7.08
C MET A 53 6.34 -0.72 6.99
N ALA A 54 7.34 0.15 6.82
CA ALA A 54 7.12 1.59 6.66
C ALA A 54 6.27 1.92 5.42
N PHE A 55 6.51 1.20 4.31
CA PHE A 55 5.67 1.32 3.11
C PHE A 55 4.23 0.85 3.38
N GLY A 56 4.06 -0.34 3.99
CA GLY A 56 2.75 -0.88 4.35
C GLY A 56 1.96 0.02 5.30
N PHE A 57 2.60 0.52 6.35
CA PHE A 57 1.99 1.47 7.27
C PHE A 57 1.64 2.77 6.56
N GLY A 58 2.52 3.30 5.72
CA GLY A 58 2.24 4.49 4.93
C GLY A 58 0.97 4.33 4.10
N MET A 59 0.78 3.20 3.40
CA MET A 59 -0.45 2.95 2.63
C MET A 59 -1.70 2.91 3.50
N VAL A 60 -1.69 2.14 4.59
CA VAL A 60 -2.85 2.02 5.50
C VAL A 60 -3.20 3.39 6.12
N HIS A 61 -2.20 4.11 6.62
CA HIS A 61 -2.39 5.43 7.21
C HIS A 61 -2.87 6.46 6.19
N GLY A 62 -2.40 6.38 4.94
CA GLY A 62 -2.86 7.26 3.88
C GLY A 62 -4.35 7.08 3.53
N PHE A 63 -4.89 5.86 3.63
CA PHE A 63 -6.34 5.67 3.59
C PHE A 63 -7.05 6.34 4.78
N GLY A 64 -6.52 6.19 5.99
CA GLY A 64 -7.05 6.86 7.19
C GLY A 64 -7.11 8.38 7.05
N PHE A 65 -6.03 8.99 6.57
CA PHE A 65 -5.98 10.42 6.25
C PHE A 65 -6.99 10.82 5.18
N SER A 66 -7.19 9.98 4.17
CA SER A 66 -8.14 10.27 3.11
C SER A 66 -9.58 10.38 3.64
N PHE A 67 -9.97 9.59 4.64
CA PHE A 67 -11.29 9.70 5.25
C PHE A 67 -11.46 10.99 6.04
N ALA A 68 -10.46 11.37 6.85
CA ALA A 68 -10.45 12.64 7.57
C ALA A 68 -10.49 13.84 6.61
N LEU A 69 -9.78 13.73 5.48
CA LEU A 69 -9.76 14.75 4.45
C LEU A 69 -11.10 14.81 3.71
N ARG A 70 -11.71 13.68 3.30
CA ARG A 70 -13.05 13.66 2.68
C ARG A 70 -14.13 14.26 3.58
N GLN A 71 -14.04 14.05 4.90
CA GLN A 71 -14.94 14.68 5.86
C GLN A 71 -14.78 16.21 5.89
N SER A 72 -13.54 16.69 5.81
CA SER A 72 -13.20 18.13 5.78
C SER A 72 -13.46 18.79 4.42
N LEU A 73 -13.30 18.05 3.32
CA LEU A 73 -13.43 18.53 1.93
C LEU A 73 -14.87 18.77 1.48
N ARG A 74 -15.89 18.36 2.25
CA ARG A 74 -17.27 18.77 2.01
C ARG A 74 -17.45 20.30 1.96
N PHE A 75 -16.45 21.06 2.42
CA PHE A 75 -16.38 22.52 2.38
C PHE A 75 -15.49 23.13 1.28
N ALA A 76 -14.70 22.35 0.53
CA ALA A 76 -13.61 22.88 -0.33
C ALA A 76 -13.81 22.69 -1.86
N GLY A 77 -14.88 21.99 -2.27
CA GLY A 77 -15.42 21.95 -3.64
C GLY A 77 -14.40 21.92 -4.80
N SER A 78 -14.03 23.10 -5.30
CA SER A 78 -13.29 23.34 -6.55
C SER A 78 -11.76 23.19 -6.48
N HIS A 79 -11.15 23.05 -5.29
CA HIS A 79 -9.69 23.10 -5.13
C HIS A 79 -9.07 21.80 -4.59
N LEU A 80 -9.53 20.64 -5.08
CA LEU A 80 -9.07 19.33 -4.62
C LEU A 80 -7.54 19.20 -4.60
N LEU A 81 -6.86 19.55 -5.70
CA LEU A 81 -5.41 19.44 -5.81
C LEU A 81 -4.67 20.31 -4.79
N THR A 82 -5.14 21.55 -4.59
CA THR A 82 -4.57 22.46 -3.60
C THR A 82 -4.78 21.92 -2.19
N SER A 83 -5.97 21.41 -1.87
CA SER A 83 -6.25 20.79 -0.58
C SER A 83 -5.40 19.55 -0.32
N LEU A 84 -5.20 18.70 -1.34
CA LEU A 84 -4.31 17.54 -1.27
C LEU A 84 -2.87 17.96 -0.97
N LEU A 85 -2.37 18.98 -1.67
CA LEU A 85 -1.01 19.49 -1.48
C LEU A 85 -0.84 20.10 -0.09
N SER A 86 -1.73 21.01 0.32
CA SER A 86 -1.70 21.65 1.63
C SER A 86 -1.83 20.65 2.77
N PHE A 87 -2.67 19.61 2.62
CA PHE A 87 -2.79 18.54 3.61
C PHE A 87 -1.48 17.74 3.73
N ASN A 88 -0.87 17.32 2.62
CA ASN A 88 0.40 16.59 2.66
C ASN A 88 1.53 17.44 3.28
N ILE A 89 1.62 18.73 2.92
CA ILE A 89 2.58 19.66 3.53
C ILE A 89 2.31 19.79 5.03
N GLY A 90 1.05 19.94 5.43
CA GLY A 90 0.66 20.02 6.84
C GLY A 90 1.06 18.77 7.63
N VAL A 91 0.86 17.57 7.06
CA VAL A 91 1.27 16.30 7.70
C VAL A 91 2.79 16.23 7.83
N GLU A 92 3.54 16.53 6.78
CA GLU A 92 5.02 16.48 6.80
C GLU A 92 5.58 17.48 7.82
N LEU A 93 5.06 18.71 7.85
CA LEU A 93 5.44 19.72 8.85
C LEU A 93 5.07 19.30 10.27
N GLY A 94 3.90 18.69 10.46
CA GLY A 94 3.48 18.15 11.76
C GLY A 94 4.41 17.04 12.24
N GLN A 95 4.80 16.12 11.36
CA GLN A 95 5.75 15.05 11.68
C GLN A 95 7.13 15.60 12.04
N LEU A 96 7.65 16.57 11.28
CA LEU A 96 8.91 17.24 11.58
C LEU A 96 8.85 17.99 12.92
N LEU A 97 7.76 18.70 13.18
CA LEU A 97 7.57 19.42 14.45
C LEU A 97 7.54 18.45 15.63
N VAL A 98 6.77 17.36 15.53
CA VAL A 98 6.74 16.31 16.57
C VAL A 98 8.13 15.72 16.77
N LEU A 99 8.89 15.46 15.71
CA LEU A 99 10.25 14.91 15.81
C LEU A 99 11.20 15.88 16.55
N ILE A 100 11.18 17.15 16.17
CA ILE A 100 12.02 18.21 16.77
C ILE A 100 11.70 18.42 18.25
N LEU A 101 10.43 18.26 18.65
CA LEU A 101 10.02 18.45 20.04
C LEU A 101 10.18 17.17 20.88
N LEU A 102 9.78 16.02 20.35
CA LEU A 102 9.69 14.78 21.12
C LEU A 102 11.06 14.15 21.36
N ILE A 103 11.97 14.21 20.38
CA ILE A 103 13.34 13.68 20.56
C ILE A 103 14.05 14.33 21.76
N PRO A 104 14.21 15.66 21.85
CA PRO A 104 14.94 16.25 22.98
C PRO A 104 14.22 16.03 24.31
N VAL A 105 12.88 16.01 24.33
CA VAL A 105 12.10 15.69 25.53
C VAL A 105 12.39 14.27 26.02
N LEU A 106 12.39 13.28 25.12
CA LEU A 106 12.70 11.90 25.46
C LEU A 106 14.16 11.74 25.91
N GLN A 107 15.10 12.41 25.24
CA GLN A 107 16.52 12.40 25.63
C GLN A 107 16.72 12.98 27.04
N LEU A 108 16.07 14.11 27.34
CA LEU A 108 16.11 14.71 28.67
C LEU A 108 15.48 13.78 29.71
N PHE A 109 14.33 13.21 29.40
CA PHE A 109 13.62 12.29 30.30
C PHE A 109 14.45 11.04 30.63
N PHE A 110 15.04 10.36 29.63
CA PHE A 110 15.87 9.18 29.85
C PHE A 110 17.24 9.50 30.47
N ARG A 111 17.74 10.73 30.32
CA ARG A 111 18.96 11.16 31.02
C ARG A 111 18.78 11.24 32.54
N TYR A 112 17.58 11.59 33.03
CA TYR A 112 17.36 11.87 34.45
C TYR A 112 16.46 10.87 35.18
N ALA A 113 15.53 10.18 34.50
CA ALA A 113 14.48 9.42 35.19
C ALA A 113 14.74 7.90 35.22
N VAL A 114 15.11 7.28 34.09
CA VAL A 114 15.13 5.81 33.94
C VAL A 114 16.15 5.43 32.87
N ALA A 115 16.81 4.26 33.03
CA ALA A 115 17.62 3.67 31.97
C ALA A 115 16.82 3.59 30.64
N GLU A 116 17.39 4.10 29.55
CA GLU A 116 16.74 4.28 28.24
C GLU A 116 15.93 3.05 27.77
N ARG A 117 16.45 1.85 28.01
CA ARG A 117 15.77 0.59 27.68
C ARG A 117 14.50 0.35 28.51
N MET A 118 14.55 0.57 29.83
CA MET A 118 13.37 0.40 30.70
C MET A 118 12.32 1.46 30.41
N GLY A 119 12.74 2.71 30.17
CA GLY A 119 11.85 3.80 29.78
C GLY A 119 11.12 3.53 28.46
N THR A 120 11.85 3.02 27.45
CA THR A 120 11.26 2.63 26.16
C THR A 120 10.24 1.50 26.31
N ILE A 121 10.53 0.50 27.15
CA ILE A 121 9.61 -0.61 27.42
C ILE A 121 8.34 -0.12 28.11
N ILE A 122 8.45 0.71 29.15
CA ILE A 122 7.29 1.25 29.89
C ILE A 122 6.43 2.11 28.97
N LEU A 123 7.04 3.03 28.23
CA LEU A 123 6.31 3.91 27.30
C LEU A 123 5.61 3.08 26.21
N SER A 124 6.32 2.10 25.65
CA SER A 124 5.75 1.20 24.65
C SER A 124 4.61 0.34 25.22
N ALA A 125 4.70 -0.11 26.48
CA ALA A 125 3.63 -0.85 27.13
C ALA A 125 2.35 -0.01 27.31
N ILE A 126 2.51 1.26 27.69
CA ILE A 126 1.37 2.20 27.80
C ILE A 126 0.74 2.45 26.42
N VAL A 127 1.57 2.71 25.41
CA VAL A 127 1.09 2.92 24.02
C VAL A 127 0.42 1.65 23.47
N ALA A 128 0.99 0.47 23.73
CA ALA A 128 0.40 -0.80 23.32
C ALA A 128 -0.96 -1.01 23.99
N HIS A 129 -1.07 -0.71 25.30
CA HIS A 129 -2.33 -0.86 26.04
C HIS A 129 -3.43 0.05 25.48
N THR A 130 -3.13 1.34 25.27
CA THR A 130 -4.11 2.29 24.71
C THR A 130 -4.49 1.94 23.27
N ALA A 131 -3.51 1.57 22.44
CA ALA A 131 -3.76 1.14 21.07
C ALA A 131 -4.54 -0.18 21.00
N TRP A 132 -4.35 -1.08 21.95
CA TRP A 132 -5.09 -2.33 22.05
C TRP A 132 -6.57 -2.09 22.31
N HIS A 133 -6.92 -1.24 23.29
CA HIS A 133 -8.30 -0.85 23.53
C HIS A 133 -8.93 -0.18 22.31
N TRP A 134 -8.19 0.74 21.68
CA TRP A 134 -8.66 1.39 20.48
C TRP A 134 -8.91 0.39 19.33
N MET A 135 -8.01 -0.57 19.14
CA MET A 135 -8.16 -1.64 18.16
C MET A 135 -9.41 -2.48 18.42
N LEU A 136 -9.70 -2.82 19.67
CA LEU A 136 -10.90 -3.57 20.04
C LEU A 136 -12.18 -2.77 19.76
N ASP A 137 -12.22 -1.48 20.09
CA ASP A 137 -13.38 -0.62 19.82
C ASP A 137 -13.68 -0.50 18.32
N ARG A 138 -12.62 -0.36 17.51
CA ARG A 138 -12.75 -0.32 16.04
C ARG A 138 -13.12 -1.68 15.49
N GLY A 139 -12.58 -2.76 16.05
CA GLY A 139 -12.91 -4.14 15.68
C GLY A 139 -14.36 -4.49 16.00
N ALA A 140 -14.89 -4.03 17.13
CA ALA A 140 -16.29 -4.19 17.50
C ALA A 140 -17.20 -3.47 16.49
N ARG A 141 -16.85 -2.25 16.09
CA ARG A 141 -17.57 -1.54 15.02
C ARG A 141 -17.49 -2.24 13.67
N LEU A 142 -16.32 -2.75 13.30
CA LEU A 142 -16.15 -3.50 12.06
C LEU A 142 -17.05 -4.74 12.03
N ARG A 143 -17.21 -5.44 13.17
CA ARG A 143 -18.09 -6.61 13.30
C ARG A 143 -19.58 -6.30 13.19
N GLN A 144 -19.99 -5.04 13.38
CA GLN A 144 -21.38 -4.63 13.18
C GLN A 144 -21.77 -4.57 11.71
N PHE A 145 -20.78 -4.42 10.82
CA PHE A 145 -21.03 -4.58 9.39
C PHE A 145 -21.11 -6.08 9.10
N SER A 146 -22.32 -6.54 8.77
CA SER A 146 -22.47 -7.82 8.10
C SER A 146 -21.67 -7.74 6.81
N PHE A 147 -20.62 -8.56 6.70
CA PHE A 147 -20.05 -8.87 5.40
C PHE A 147 -21.09 -9.75 4.70
N GLU A 148 -22.12 -9.11 4.15
CA GLU A 148 -23.03 -9.74 3.23
C GLU A 148 -22.18 -10.09 2.02
N TRP A 149 -21.68 -11.33 2.01
CA TRP A 149 -21.13 -11.91 0.80
C TRP A 149 -22.15 -11.62 -0.30
N PRO A 150 -21.74 -10.96 -1.40
CA PRO A 150 -22.67 -10.73 -2.50
C PRO A 150 -23.30 -12.07 -2.80
N ALA A 151 -24.63 -12.12 -2.82
CA ALA A 151 -25.34 -13.31 -3.24
C ALA A 151 -24.69 -13.78 -4.55
N LEU A 152 -24.53 -15.09 -4.74
CA LEU A 152 -24.09 -15.64 -6.02
C LEU A 152 -25.21 -15.39 -7.05
N ASP A 153 -25.42 -14.14 -7.41
CA ASP A 153 -26.43 -13.66 -8.32
C ASP A 153 -25.85 -13.67 -9.74
N ALA A 154 -26.75 -13.66 -10.72
CA ALA A 154 -26.35 -13.68 -12.13
C ALA A 154 -25.45 -12.48 -12.48
N ALA A 155 -25.53 -11.38 -11.73
CA ALA A 155 -24.72 -10.18 -11.93
C ALA A 155 -23.25 -10.39 -11.52
N LEU A 156 -22.98 -10.96 -10.34
CA LEU A 156 -21.63 -11.32 -9.90
C LEU A 156 -21.04 -12.39 -10.84
N LEU A 157 -21.83 -13.41 -11.19
CA LEU A 157 -21.42 -14.45 -12.14
C LEU A 157 -21.09 -13.86 -13.52
N ALA A 158 -21.91 -12.94 -14.02
CA ALA A 158 -21.65 -12.23 -15.27
C ALA A 158 -20.41 -11.33 -15.21
N LEU A 159 -20.16 -10.66 -14.08
CA LEU A 159 -18.95 -9.86 -13.86
C LEU A 159 -17.70 -10.76 -13.94
N VAL A 160 -17.70 -11.87 -13.21
CA VAL A 160 -16.58 -12.84 -13.19
C VAL A 160 -16.36 -13.43 -14.59
N LEU A 161 -17.43 -13.83 -15.29
CA LEU A 161 -17.36 -14.34 -16.66
C LEU A 161 -16.82 -13.30 -17.65
N ARG A 162 -17.24 -12.04 -17.56
CA ARG A 162 -16.72 -10.96 -18.41
C ARG A 162 -15.21 -10.78 -18.24
N TRP A 163 -14.72 -10.77 -17.00
CA TRP A 163 -13.29 -10.68 -16.72
C TRP A 163 -12.54 -11.93 -17.21
N LEU A 164 -13.08 -13.13 -17.00
CA LEU A 164 -12.50 -14.38 -17.53
C LEU A 164 -12.37 -14.36 -19.05
N VAL A 165 -13.44 -13.98 -19.76
CA VAL A 165 -13.43 -13.89 -21.23
C VAL A 165 -12.42 -12.84 -21.69
N LEU A 166 -12.35 -11.67 -21.05
CA LEU A 166 -11.36 -10.64 -21.38
C LEU A 166 -9.92 -11.13 -21.19
N PHE A 167 -9.62 -11.80 -20.07
CA PHE A 167 -8.30 -12.40 -19.83
C PHE A 167 -7.96 -13.47 -20.87
N MET A 168 -8.94 -14.29 -21.26
CA MET A 168 -8.74 -15.35 -22.24
C MET A 168 -8.51 -14.78 -23.65
N ILE A 169 -9.25 -13.74 -24.05
CA ILE A 169 -9.04 -13.03 -25.32
C ILE A 169 -7.66 -12.35 -25.33
N LEU A 170 -7.31 -11.63 -24.26
CA LEU A 170 -6.01 -10.95 -24.17
C LEU A 170 -4.85 -11.96 -24.20
N GLY A 171 -4.96 -13.05 -23.46
CA GLY A 171 -4.00 -14.15 -23.48
C GLY A 171 -3.88 -14.81 -24.86
N GLY A 172 -5.02 -15.06 -25.53
CA GLY A 172 -5.05 -15.61 -26.88
C GLY A 172 -4.42 -14.68 -27.92
N LEU A 173 -4.69 -13.37 -27.83
CA LEU A 173 -4.10 -12.37 -28.71
C LEU A 173 -2.58 -12.27 -28.50
N LEU A 174 -2.12 -12.24 -27.25
CA LEU A 174 -0.69 -12.26 -26.92
C LEU A 174 -0.02 -13.55 -27.40
N TRP A 175 -0.68 -14.69 -27.27
CA TRP A 175 -0.18 -15.97 -27.78
C TRP A 175 -0.07 -15.97 -29.31
N LEU A 176 -1.08 -15.45 -30.03
CA LEU A 176 -1.05 -15.32 -31.49
C LEU A 176 0.04 -14.37 -31.97
N ILE A 177 0.19 -13.21 -31.31
CA ILE A 177 1.26 -12.25 -31.61
C ILE A 177 2.63 -12.91 -31.39
N ARG A 178 2.80 -13.65 -30.29
CA ARG A 178 4.04 -14.39 -30.00
C ARG A 178 4.29 -15.52 -30.99
N MET A 179 3.25 -16.22 -31.43
CA MET A 179 3.35 -17.27 -32.44
C MET A 179 3.72 -16.71 -33.82
N ALA A 180 3.14 -15.57 -34.20
CA ALA A 180 3.45 -14.87 -35.43
C ALA A 180 4.88 -14.31 -35.42
N SER A 181 5.34 -13.76 -34.30
CA SER A 181 6.71 -13.25 -34.16
C SER A 181 7.75 -14.37 -34.20
N GLN A 182 7.47 -15.54 -33.61
CA GLN A 182 8.35 -16.72 -33.72
C GLN A 182 8.40 -17.27 -35.15
N LYS A 183 7.26 -17.33 -35.85
CA LYS A 183 7.22 -17.77 -37.26
C LYS A 183 7.96 -16.82 -38.20
N TRP A 184 7.94 -15.51 -37.95
CA TRP A 184 8.72 -14.55 -38.75
C TRP A 184 10.19 -14.47 -38.34
N GLY A 185 10.52 -14.54 -37.05
CA GLY A 185 11.91 -14.59 -36.57
C GLY A 185 12.67 -15.80 -37.09
N GLY A 186 12.06 -17.00 -37.03
CA GLY A 186 12.69 -18.23 -37.53
C GLY A 186 12.85 -18.29 -39.06
N ARG A 187 12.02 -17.57 -39.82
CA ARG A 187 12.19 -17.46 -41.29
C ARG A 187 13.34 -16.53 -41.66
N SER A 188 13.59 -15.48 -40.89
CA SER A 188 14.71 -14.56 -41.09
C SER A 188 16.06 -15.19 -40.74
N GLU A 189 16.14 -15.97 -39.65
CA GLU A 189 17.36 -16.71 -39.28
C GLU A 189 17.68 -17.83 -40.28
N ALA A 190 16.67 -18.59 -40.73
CA ALA A 190 16.87 -19.64 -41.74
C ALA A 190 17.26 -19.08 -43.12
N ALA A 191 16.79 -17.87 -43.47
CA ALA A 191 17.21 -17.18 -44.70
C ALA A 191 18.65 -16.65 -44.59
N GLY A 192 19.03 -16.09 -43.43
CA GLY A 192 20.40 -15.61 -43.17
C GLY A 192 21.45 -16.73 -43.18
N SER A 193 21.17 -17.86 -42.52
CA SER A 193 22.08 -19.01 -42.46
C SER A 193 22.33 -19.65 -43.83
N ARG A 194 21.32 -19.68 -44.72
CA ARG A 194 21.48 -20.18 -46.10
C ARG A 194 22.27 -19.22 -47.00
N ALA A 195 22.21 -17.92 -46.75
CA ALA A 195 23.01 -16.94 -47.47
C ALA A 195 24.49 -17.00 -47.07
N ASP A 196 24.77 -17.12 -45.77
CA ASP A 196 26.12 -17.26 -45.21
C ASP A 196 26.81 -18.57 -45.66
N ALA A 197 26.06 -19.68 -45.67
CA ALA A 197 26.53 -20.97 -46.18
C ALA A 197 26.82 -20.97 -47.69
N ARG A 198 26.20 -20.08 -48.48
CA ARG A 198 26.50 -19.90 -49.91
C ARG A 198 27.71 -19.00 -50.14
N GLY A 199 27.90 -17.97 -49.32
CA GLY A 199 29.07 -17.08 -49.40
C GLY A 199 30.38 -17.81 -49.10
N THR A 200 30.39 -18.63 -48.05
CA THR A 200 31.56 -19.42 -47.62
C THR A 200 32.01 -20.50 -48.62
N VAL A 201 31.11 -20.98 -49.49
CA VAL A 201 31.44 -21.97 -50.54
C VAL A 201 32.06 -21.31 -51.78
N MET A 202 31.70 -20.05 -52.08
CA MET A 202 32.26 -19.30 -53.21
C MET A 202 33.68 -18.76 -52.94
N GLU A 203 34.05 -18.51 -51.69
CA GLU A 203 35.38 -17.99 -51.31
C GLU A 203 36.47 -19.07 -51.24
N LYS A 204 36.09 -20.35 -51.28
CA LYS A 204 37.02 -21.50 -51.18
C LYS A 204 37.18 -22.28 -52.49
N GLY A 205 36.70 -21.76 -53.61
CA GLY A 205 36.78 -22.36 -54.95
C GLY A 205 37.80 -21.70 -55.86
#